data_AF-A0A392S2V8-F1
#
_entry.id   AF-A0A392S2V8-F1
#
_cell.length_a   1.000
_cell.length_b   1.000
_cell.length_c   1.000
_cell.angle_alpha   90.00
_cell.angle_beta   90.00
_cell.angle_gamma   90.00
#
_symmetry.space_group_name_H-M   'P 1'
#
loop_
_entity.id
_entity.type
_entity.pdbx_description
1 polymer ?
#
loop_
_entity_poly.entity_id
_entity_poly.type
_entity_poly.pdbx_seq_one_letter_code
_entity_poly.pdbx_strand_id
1 'polypeptide(L)'
;KFESLCAFSPHYNTLEAEDDKCVKFESGLRPDIKHLIGFSQIRDFATLVDKSRICDEDGKTKTSYYKALNDERKRSRSWETI
;
A
#
# COMPACT_ATOMS: atom_id res chain seq x y z
N LYS A 1 -7.24 -4.44 -9.46
CA LYS A 1 -6.45 -3.46 -10.27
C LYS A 1 -4.93 -3.65 -10.13
N PHE A 2 -4.45 -4.74 -9.52
CA PHE A 2 -3.02 -5.04 -9.33
C PHE A 2 -2.57 -6.25 -10.18
N GLU A 3 -3.39 -7.30 -10.23
CA GLU A 3 -3.13 -8.51 -11.04
C GLU A 3 -2.98 -8.26 -12.54
N SER A 4 -3.62 -7.21 -13.07
CA SER A 4 -3.53 -6.83 -14.49
C SER A 4 -2.12 -6.44 -14.94
N LEU A 5 -1.21 -6.11 -14.02
CA LEU A 5 0.17 -5.72 -14.35
C LEU A 5 1.12 -6.93 -14.45
N CYS A 6 0.78 -8.08 -13.87
CA CYS A 6 1.64 -9.28 -13.86
C CYS A 6 1.58 -10.13 -15.14
N ALA A 7 0.65 -9.86 -16.06
CA ALA A 7 0.41 -10.72 -17.23
C ALA A 7 1.35 -10.48 -18.43
N PHE A 8 2.22 -9.47 -18.38
CA PHE A 8 3.01 -9.05 -19.55
C PHE A 8 4.50 -9.35 -19.39
N SER A 9 4.92 -10.49 -19.95
CA SER A 9 6.26 -10.76 -20.54
C SER A 9 7.19 -11.76 -19.81
N PRO A 10 7.47 -12.95 -20.42
CA PRO A 10 8.39 -13.97 -19.89
C PRO A 10 9.90 -13.70 -20.08
N HIS A 11 10.30 -12.60 -20.75
CA HIS A 11 11.66 -12.47 -21.32
C HIS A 11 12.61 -11.46 -20.65
N TYR A 12 12.39 -11.08 -19.39
CA TYR A 12 13.20 -10.07 -18.69
C TYR A 12 13.62 -10.52 -17.28
N ASN A 13 14.50 -11.52 -17.22
CA ASN A 13 15.01 -12.12 -15.98
C ASN A 13 16.48 -11.73 -15.70
N THR A 14 16.82 -10.47 -15.96
CA THR A 14 18.08 -9.88 -15.47
C THR A 14 17.76 -8.95 -14.29
N LEU A 15 18.69 -8.84 -13.34
CA LEU A 15 18.51 -8.06 -12.11
C LEU A 15 18.21 -6.58 -12.40
N GLU A 16 18.77 -6.05 -13.49
CA GLU A 16 18.52 -4.69 -13.99
C GLU A 16 17.10 -4.52 -14.55
N ALA A 17 16.56 -5.54 -15.22
CA ALA A 17 15.18 -5.53 -15.71
C ALA A 17 14.14 -5.76 -14.60
N GLU A 18 14.52 -6.38 -13.49
CA GLU A 18 13.69 -6.42 -12.28
C GLU A 18 13.70 -5.09 -11.52
N ASP A 19 14.85 -4.42 -11.42
CA ASP A 19 14.94 -3.09 -10.79
C ASP A 19 14.06 -2.09 -11.54
N ASP A 20 14.11 -2.08 -12.88
CA ASP A 20 13.22 -1.27 -13.72
C ASP A 20 11.73 -1.57 -13.49
N LYS A 21 11.36 -2.84 -13.29
CA LYS A 21 9.98 -3.23 -12.94
C LYS A 21 9.58 -2.68 -11.58
N CYS A 22 10.45 -2.79 -10.58
CA CYS A 22 10.25 -2.27 -9.24
C CYS A 22 10.06 -0.75 -9.27
N VAL A 23 10.98 -0.02 -9.91
CA VAL A 23 10.93 1.44 -10.07
C VAL A 23 9.63 1.88 -10.75
N LYS A 24 9.24 1.22 -11.85
CA LYS A 24 8.00 1.53 -12.57
C LYS A 24 6.78 1.30 -11.70
N PHE A 25 6.76 0.21 -10.94
CA PHE A 25 5.67 -0.11 -10.04
C PHE A 25 5.58 0.88 -8.87
N GLU A 26 6.71 1.21 -8.22
CA GLU A 26 6.77 2.20 -7.14
C GLU A 26 6.32 3.60 -7.59
N SER A 27 6.54 3.94 -8.86
CA SER A 27 6.06 5.20 -9.43
C SER A 27 4.52 5.30 -9.45
N GLY A 28 3.83 4.16 -9.53
CA GLY A 28 2.36 4.07 -9.54
C GLY A 28 1.71 3.90 -8.17
N LEU A 29 2.51 3.75 -7.10
CA LEU A 29 1.99 3.61 -5.74
C LEU A 29 1.46 4.95 -5.20
N ARG A 30 0.46 4.87 -4.33
CA ARG A 30 -0.01 6.04 -3.58
C ARG A 30 1.13 6.56 -2.67
N PRO A 31 1.25 7.88 -2.45
CA PRO A 31 2.38 8.45 -1.71
C PRO A 31 2.60 7.88 -0.31
N ASP A 32 1.54 7.56 0.42
CA ASP A 32 1.58 6.97 1.75
C ASP A 32 2.18 5.56 1.75
N ILE A 33 1.79 4.72 0.78
CA ILE A 33 2.33 3.37 0.61
C ILE A 33 3.77 3.45 0.07
N LYS A 34 4.01 4.33 -0.92
CA LYS A 34 5.33 4.54 -1.51
C LYS A 34 6.35 4.94 -0.46
N HIS A 35 5.99 5.81 0.49
CA HIS A 35 6.89 6.22 1.56
C HIS A 35 7.29 5.04 2.45
N LEU A 36 6.32 4.19 2.83
CA LEU A 36 6.57 3.01 3.66
C LEU A 36 7.44 1.97 2.94
N ILE A 37 7.17 1.75 1.66
CA ILE A 37 7.87 0.75 0.84
C ILE A 37 9.28 1.23 0.45
N GLY A 38 9.45 2.51 0.12
CA GLY A 38 10.74 3.08 -0.30
C GLY A 38 11.84 2.98 0.76
N PHE A 39 11.50 2.91 2.04
CA PHE A 39 12.49 2.64 3.10
C PHE A 39 13.04 1.22 3.09
N SER A 40 12.28 0.27 2.54
CA SER A 40 12.66 -1.15 2.55
C SER A 40 13.63 -1.53 1.43
N GLN A 41 13.89 -0.64 0.45
CA GLN A 41 14.82 -0.82 -0.67
C GLN A 41 14.73 -2.22 -1.34
N ILE A 42 13.50 -2.62 -1.68
CA ILE A 42 13.21 -3.97 -2.19
C ILE A 42 13.46 -4.00 -3.68
N ARG A 43 14.26 -4.98 -4.13
CA ARG A 43 14.63 -5.16 -5.54
C ARG A 43 14.03 -6.42 -6.17
N ASP A 44 13.36 -7.24 -5.37
CA ASP A 44 12.59 -8.41 -5.82
C ASP A 44 11.13 -7.98 -6.06
N PHE A 45 10.67 -8.12 -7.30
CA PHE A 45 9.37 -7.60 -7.70
C PHE A 45 8.21 -8.27 -6.96
N ALA A 46 8.30 -9.59 -6.75
CA ALA A 46 7.26 -10.34 -6.06
C ALA A 46 7.09 -9.86 -4.60
N THR A 47 8.20 -9.70 -3.89
CA THR A 47 8.24 -9.19 -2.52
C THR A 47 7.73 -7.75 -2.44
N LEU A 48 8.10 -6.91 -3.41
CA LEU A 48 7.63 -5.52 -3.50
C LEU A 48 6.11 -5.45 -3.63
N VAL A 49 5.54 -6.26 -4.52
CA VAL A 49 4.09 -6.35 -4.75
C VAL A 49 3.37 -6.83 -3.48
N ASP A 50 3.87 -7.89 -2.85
CA ASP A 50 3.25 -8.46 -1.65
C ASP A 50 3.29 -7.50 -0.47
N LYS A 51 4.42 -6.83 -0.21
CA LYS A 51 4.49 -5.83 0.86
C LYS A 51 3.63 -4.61 0.57
N SER A 52 3.59 -4.15 -0.69
CA SER A 52 2.73 -3.03 -1.09
C SER A 52 1.26 -3.35 -0.84
N ARG A 53 0.83 -4.60 -1.11
CA ARG A 53 -0.52 -5.09 -0.80
C ARG A 53 -0.80 -5.06 0.70
N ILE A 54 0.12 -5.57 1.52
CA ILE A 54 -0.04 -5.58 2.99
C ILE A 54 -0.15 -4.14 3.53
N CYS A 55 0.72 -3.23 3.09
CA CYS A 55 0.69 -1.84 3.54
C CYS A 55 -0.60 -1.09 3.12
N ASP A 56 -1.18 -1.40 1.97
CA ASP A 56 -2.47 -0.83 1.54
C ASP A 56 -3.61 -1.29 2.47
N GLU A 57 -3.66 -2.58 2.78
CA GLU A 57 -4.66 -3.15 3.69
C GLU A 57 -4.51 -2.65 5.14
N ASP A 58 -3.28 -2.54 5.64
CA ASP A 58 -2.99 -1.96 6.95
C ASP A 58 -3.42 -0.48 7.00
N GLY A 59 -3.17 0.28 5.93
CA GLY A 59 -3.60 1.66 5.79
C GLY A 59 -5.12 1.82 5.84
N LYS A 60 -5.86 0.94 5.18
CA LYS A 60 -7.34 0.89 5.22
C LYS A 60 -7.85 0.52 6.60
N THR A 61 -7.27 -0.52 7.21
CA THR A 61 -7.63 -0.98 8.56
C THR A 61 -7.43 0.12 9.58
N LYS A 62 -6.28 0.79 9.54
CA LYS A 62 -5.98 1.93 10.41
C LYS A 62 -6.99 3.06 10.22
N THR A 63 -7.31 3.39 8.97
CA THR A 63 -8.29 4.44 8.65
C THR A 63 -9.68 4.08 9.19
N SER A 64 -10.11 2.83 9.03
CA SER A 64 -11.40 2.33 9.55
C SER A 64 -11.47 2.44 11.07
N TYR A 65 -10.42 1.98 11.76
CA TYR A 65 -10.31 2.04 13.23
C TYR A 65 -10.45 3.47 13.77
N TYR A 66 -9.69 4.43 13.22
CA TYR A 66 -9.76 5.81 13.68
C TYR A 66 -11.08 6.49 13.33
N LYS A 67 -11.74 6.11 12.23
CA LYS A 67 -13.10 6.57 11.92
C LYS A 67 -14.10 6.11 12.98
N ALA A 68 -14.09 4.82 13.31
CA ALA A 68 -14.98 4.25 14.34
C ALA A 68 -14.79 4.93 15.70
N LEU A 69 -13.52 5.10 16.13
CA LEU A 69 -13.21 5.82 17.37
C LEU A 69 -13.69 7.28 17.36
N ASN A 70 -13.61 7.97 16.22
CA ASN A 70 -14.02 9.37 16.15
C ASN A 70 -15.55 9.50 16.16
N ASP A 71 -16.26 8.54 15.57
CA ASP A 71 -17.72 8.49 15.59
C ASP A 71 -18.27 8.15 16.99
N GLU A 72 -17.57 7.29 17.75
CA GLU A 72 -17.86 7.06 19.16
C GLU A 72 -17.70 8.35 19.97
N ARG A 73 -16.58 9.06 19.82
CA ARG A 73 -16.35 10.36 20.51
C ARG A 73 -17.42 11.39 20.20
N LYS A 74 -17.89 11.46 18.94
CA LYS A 74 -18.99 12.36 18.55
C LYS A 74 -20.29 11.97 19.24
N ARG A 75 -20.59 10.67 19.31
CA ARG A 75 -21.78 10.18 20.03
C ARG A 75 -21.70 10.47 21.52
N SER A 76 -20.56 10.22 22.17
CA SER A 76 -20.37 10.51 23.59
C SER A 76 -20.58 12.00 23.91
N ARG A 77 -19.99 12.90 23.10
CA ARG A 77 -20.23 14.35 23.24
C ARG A 77 -21.70 14.74 23.05
N SER A 78 -22.43 14.05 22.18
CA SER A 78 -23.86 14.31 21.97
C SER A 78 -24.71 13.93 23.19
N TRP A 79 -24.33 12.89 23.94
CA TRP A 79 -25.04 12.49 25.16
C TRP A 79 -24.76 13.41 26.34
N GLU A 80 -23.57 14.02 26.41
CA GLU A 80 -23.19 14.97 27.46
C GLU A 80 -23.87 16.34 27.34
N THR A 81 -24.53 16.63 26.21
CA THR A 81 -25.19 17.92 25.95
C THR A 81 -26.72 17.85 26.11
N ILE A 82 -27.25 16.75 26.64
CA ILE A 82 -28.68 16.53 26.96
C ILE A 82 -28.84 16.51 28.48
#